data_AF-A0A2Z6ANG9-F1
#
_entry.id   AF-A0A2Z6ANG9-F1
#
_cell.length_a   1.000
_cell.length_b   1.000
_cell.length_c   1.000
_cell.angle_alpha   90.00
_cell.angle_beta   90.00
_cell.angle_gamma   90.00
#
_symmetry.space_group_name_H-M   'P 1'
#
loop_
_entity.id
_entity.type
_entity.pdbx_description
1 polymer ?
#
loop_
_entity_poly.entity_id
_entity_poly.type
_entity_poly.pdbx_seq_one_letter_code
_entity_poly.pdbx_strand_id
1 'polypeptide(L)'
;MPLWLELLRTPMAAPETSGLRRMRLVWQLLCLSLAATLISLEEIQAAAPHLAVPLAGALLVAVVLHTAVYWSRKNRADRALIASREGKPQ
;
A
#
# COMPACT_ATOMS: atom_id res chain seq x y z
N MET A 1 5.64 -26.82 18.01
CA MET A 1 6.44 -25.87 17.20
C MET A 1 6.06 -24.46 17.60
N PRO A 2 7.03 -23.52 17.76
CA PRO A 2 6.71 -22.18 18.21
C PRO A 2 5.81 -21.51 17.17
N LEU A 3 4.65 -21.00 17.61
CA LEU A 3 3.66 -20.30 16.78
C LEU A 3 4.28 -19.21 15.89
N TRP A 4 5.39 -18.61 16.31
CA TRP A 4 6.13 -17.62 15.55
C TRP A 4 6.83 -18.17 14.29
N LEU A 5 7.35 -19.40 14.35
CA LEU A 5 7.92 -20.06 13.16
C LEU A 5 6.82 -20.47 12.18
N GLU A 6 5.66 -20.85 12.68
CA GLU A 6 4.46 -21.12 11.86
C GLU A 6 3.97 -19.84 11.18
N LEU A 7 4.01 -18.69 11.86
CA LEU A 7 3.64 -17.38 11.31
C LEU A 7 4.61 -16.89 10.21
N LEU A 8 5.90 -17.18 10.36
CA LEU A 8 6.93 -16.89 9.34
C LEU A 8 6.91 -17.88 8.18
N ARG A 9 6.49 -19.13 8.43
CA ARG A 9 6.35 -20.19 7.41
C ARG A 9 5.03 -20.19 6.70
N THR A 10 3.97 -19.60 7.28
CA THR A 10 2.74 -19.34 6.55
C THR A 10 3.13 -18.34 5.48
N PRO A 11 3.24 -18.76 4.21
CA PRO A 11 3.55 -17.80 3.19
C PRO A 11 2.35 -16.87 3.15
N MET A 12 2.53 -15.64 3.63
CA MET A 12 1.58 -14.55 3.39
C MET A 12 1.65 -14.10 1.91
N ALA A 13 1.90 -15.06 1.02
CA ALA A 13 1.79 -14.98 -0.41
C ALA A 13 0.43 -15.56 -0.78
N ALA A 14 -0.64 -14.79 -0.51
CA ALA A 14 -1.79 -14.84 -1.41
C ALA A 14 -1.24 -14.68 -2.83
N PRO A 15 -1.71 -15.44 -3.84
CA PRO A 15 -1.12 -15.47 -5.18
C PRO A 15 -0.92 -14.04 -5.65
N GLU A 16 0.32 -13.57 -5.63
CA GLU A 16 0.67 -12.21 -6.02
C GLU A 16 0.52 -12.16 -7.53
N THR A 17 -0.71 -11.95 -7.99
CA THR A 17 -0.96 -11.49 -9.33
C THR A 17 -0.02 -10.30 -9.58
N SER A 18 0.57 -10.24 -10.76
CA SER A 18 1.55 -9.20 -11.13
C SER A 18 1.05 -7.77 -10.84
N GLY A 19 -0.29 -7.58 -10.81
CA GLY A 19 -0.94 -6.35 -10.36
C GLY A 19 -0.73 -6.00 -8.88
N LEU A 20 -0.86 -6.94 -7.95
CA LEU A 20 -0.69 -6.66 -6.51
C LEU A 20 0.76 -6.28 -6.16
N ARG A 21 1.73 -6.91 -6.83
CA ARG A 21 3.16 -6.59 -6.66
C ARG A 21 3.49 -5.17 -7.13
N ARG A 22 2.94 -4.74 -8.27
CA ARG A 22 3.08 -3.35 -8.75
C ARG A 22 2.44 -2.36 -7.78
N MET A 23 1.26 -2.67 -7.24
CA MET A 23 0.61 -1.79 -6.25
C MET A 23 1.43 -1.65 -4.96
N ARG A 24 2.11 -2.71 -4.54
CA ARG A 24 3.02 -2.67 -3.38
C ARG A 24 4.20 -1.74 -3.63
N LEU A 25 4.83 -1.81 -4.80
CA LEU A 25 5.92 -0.92 -5.19
C LEU A 25 5.46 0.54 -5.26
N VAL A 26 4.30 0.80 -5.88
CA VAL A 26 3.75 2.17 -5.95
C VAL A 26 3.45 2.71 -4.54
N TRP A 27 2.89 1.88 -3.65
CA TRP A 27 2.66 2.28 -2.26
C TRP A 27 3.96 2.60 -1.51
N GLN A 28 5.00 1.76 -1.65
CA GLN A 28 6.31 2.03 -1.08
C GLN A 28 6.93 3.32 -1.62
N LEU A 29 6.86 3.56 -2.94
CA LEU A 29 7.34 4.78 -3.57
C LEU A 29 6.57 6.01 -3.06
N LEU A 30 5.25 5.92 -2.89
CA LEU A 30 4.44 7.00 -2.34
C LEU A 30 4.82 7.31 -0.88
N CYS A 31 5.03 6.29 -0.05
CA CYS A 31 5.48 6.47 1.33
C CYS A 31 6.89 7.08 1.40
N LEU A 32 7.83 6.61 0.58
CA LEU A 32 9.18 7.17 0.50
C LEU A 32 9.15 8.62 0.02
N SER A 33 8.35 8.93 -0.99
CA SER A 33 8.19 10.29 -1.50
C SER A 33 7.58 11.21 -0.44
N LEU A 34 6.62 10.74 0.35
CA LEU A 34 6.03 11.49 1.46
C LEU A 34 7.07 11.75 2.55
N ALA A 35 7.83 10.73 2.95
CA ALA A 35 8.90 10.88 3.93
C ALA A 35 9.96 11.89 3.47
N ALA A 36 10.40 11.80 2.21
CA ALA A 36 11.35 12.75 1.63
C ALA A 36 10.80 14.18 1.62
N THR A 37 9.52 14.35 1.26
CA THR A 37 8.85 15.67 1.27
C THR A 37 8.78 16.27 2.66
N LEU A 38 8.54 15.46 3.70
CA LEU A 38 8.50 15.91 5.09
C LEU A 38 9.90 16.26 5.62
N ILE A 39 10.93 15.48 5.27
CA ILE A 39 12.32 15.75 5.66
C ILE A 39 12.81 17.05 5.03
N SER A 40 12.54 17.25 3.74
CA SER A 40 12.95 18.46 3.00
C SER A 40 11.94 19.61 3.13
N LEU A 41 10.97 19.53 4.04
CA LEU A 41 9.87 20.50 4.11
C LEU A 41 10.35 21.93 4.43
N GLU A 42 11.38 22.07 5.28
CA GLU A 42 11.98 23.37 5.61
C GLU A 42 12.69 23.98 4.40
N GLU A 43 13.45 23.19 3.65
CA GLU A 43 14.13 23.62 2.42
C GLU A 43 13.13 24.02 1.33
N ILE A 44 12.06 23.24 1.17
CA ILE A 44 10.97 23.54 0.23
C ILE A 44 10.22 24.81 0.65
N GLN A 45 9.99 25.01 1.96
CA GLN A 45 9.38 26.25 2.45
C GLN A 45 10.28 27.46 2.22
N ALA A 46 11.59 27.31 2.38
CA ALA A 46 12.55 28.38 2.12
C ALA A 46 12.61 28.76 0.62
N ALA A 47 12.52 27.79 -0.28
CA ALA A 47 12.56 28.02 -1.72
C ALA A 47 11.20 28.43 -2.33
N ALA A 48 10.10 27.84 -1.84
CA ALA A 48 8.76 28.01 -2.38
C ALA A 48 7.68 27.90 -1.27
N PRO A 49 7.55 28.94 -0.41
CA PRO A 49 6.69 28.89 0.78
C PRO A 49 5.21 28.67 0.47
N HIS A 50 4.75 29.12 -0.70
CA HIS A 50 3.37 28.96 -1.16
C HIS A 50 3.07 27.54 -1.69
N LEU A 51 4.09 26.74 -2.02
CA LEU A 51 3.92 25.41 -2.60
C LEU A 51 4.19 24.27 -1.61
N ALA A 52 4.94 24.49 -0.53
CA ALA A 52 5.32 23.44 0.40
C ALA A 52 4.12 22.69 1.00
N VAL A 53 3.15 23.43 1.55
CA VAL A 53 1.95 22.88 2.17
C VAL A 53 1.01 22.19 1.17
N PRO A 54 0.63 22.80 0.03
CA PRO A 54 -0.23 22.10 -0.93
C PRO A 54 0.44 20.88 -1.56
N LEU A 55 1.76 20.89 -1.75
CA LEU A 55 2.50 19.73 -2.27
C LEU A 55 2.49 18.57 -1.28
N ALA A 56 2.78 18.82 0.00
CA ALA A 56 2.69 17.81 1.05
C ALA A 56 1.26 17.28 1.21
N GLY A 57 0.26 18.17 1.16
CA GLY A 57 -1.16 17.81 1.21
C GLY A 57 -1.60 16.94 0.03
N ALA A 58 -1.20 17.29 -1.19
CA ALA A 58 -1.48 16.51 -2.39
C ALA A 58 -0.84 15.11 -2.31
N LEU A 59 0.41 15.02 -1.82
CA LEU A 59 1.08 13.74 -1.64
C LEU A 59 0.38 12.86 -0.60
N LEU A 60 -0.07 13.46 0.52
CA LEU A 60 -0.81 12.75 1.55
C LEU A 60 -2.14 12.21 1.01
N VAL A 61 -2.88 13.04 0.26
CA VAL A 61 -4.13 12.60 -0.39
C VAL A 61 -3.87 11.46 -1.37
N ALA A 62 -2.80 11.55 -2.18
CA ALA A 62 -2.42 10.49 -3.11
C ALA A 62 -2.11 9.17 -2.38
N VAL A 63 -1.40 9.21 -1.24
CA VAL A 63 -1.13 8.04 -0.40
C VAL A 63 -2.42 7.41 0.12
N VAL A 64 -3.34 8.23 0.64
CA VAL A 64 -4.62 7.76 1.20
C VAL A 64 -5.50 7.13 0.10
N LEU A 65 -5.65 7.81 -1.04
CA LEU A 65 -6.42 7.29 -2.18
C LEU A 65 -5.82 5.99 -2.71
N HIS A 66 -4.49 5.92 -2.88
CA HIS A 66 -3.84 4.72 -3.34
C HIS A 66 -4.01 3.56 -2.35
N THR A 67 -3.97 3.85 -1.04
CA THR A 67 -4.24 2.86 0.01
C THR A 67 -5.67 2.32 -0.06
N ALA A 68 -6.67 3.20 -0.25
CA ALA A 68 -8.07 2.81 -0.39
C ALA A 68 -8.31 1.94 -1.64
N VAL A 69 -7.71 2.29 -2.78
CA VAL A 69 -7.80 1.52 -4.02
C VAL A 69 -7.10 0.16 -3.89
N TYR A 70 -5.93 0.12 -3.24
CA TYR A 70 -5.26 -1.14 -2.95
C TYR A 70 -6.11 -2.05 -2.06
N TRP A 71 -6.68 -1.49 -0.99
CA TRP A 71 -7.54 -2.22 -0.05
C TRP A 71 -8.76 -2.81 -0.74
N SER A 72 -9.47 -2.03 -1.57
CA SER A 72 -10.65 -2.51 -2.28
C SER A 72 -10.32 -3.64 -3.27
N ARG A 73 -9.22 -3.51 -4.02
CA ARG A 73 -8.77 -4.55 -4.97
C ARG A 73 -8.33 -5.82 -4.25
N LYS A 74 -7.64 -5.69 -3.12
CA LYS A 74 -7.25 -6.83 -2.28
C LYS A 74 -8.49 -7.53 -1.72
N ASN A 75 -9.42 -6.76 -1.13
CA ASN A 75 -10.65 -7.31 -0.55
C ASN A 75 -11.53 -8.00 -1.62
N ARG A 76 -11.55 -7.49 -2.85
CA ARG A 76 -12.24 -8.14 -3.98
C ARG A 76 -11.59 -9.47 -4.37
N ALA A 77 -10.26 -9.54 -4.42
CA ALA A 77 -9.54 -10.77 -4.71
C ALA A 77 -9.74 -11.82 -3.61
N ASP A 78 -9.70 -11.40 -2.34
CA ASP A 78 -9.92 -12.28 -1.18
C ASP A 78 -11.35 -12.85 -1.17
N ARG A 79 -12.36 -12.02 -1.46
CA ARG A 79 -13.76 -12.48 -1.58
C ARG A 79 -13.96 -13.48 -2.71
N ALA A 80 -13.32 -13.27 -3.87
CA ALA A 80 -13.38 -14.21 -4.99
C ALA A 80 -12.73 -15.57 -4.65
N LEU A 81 -11.63 -15.55 -3.89
CA LEU A 81 -10.96 -16.77 -3.42
C LEU A 81 -11.83 -17.56 -2.43
N ILE A 82 -12.49 -16.87 -1.48
CA ILE A 82 -13.40 -17.50 -0.50
C ILE A 82 -14.60 -18.12 -1.23
N ALA A 83 -15.26 -17.39 -2.13
CA ALA A 83 -16.38 -17.89 -2.92
C ALA A 83 -15.99 -19.12 -3.77
N SER A 84 -14.77 -19.12 -4.34
CA SER A 84 -14.26 -20.26 -5.13
C SER A 84 -13.96 -21.51 -4.28
N ARG A 85 -13.74 -21.34 -2.96
CA ARG A 85 -13.53 -22.44 -2.02
C ARG A 85 -14.84 -23.02 -1.51
N GLU A 86 -15.86 -22.19 -1.29
CA GLU A 86 -17.19 -22.62 -0.85
C GLU A 86 -17.95 -23.40 -1.94
N GLY A 87 -17.67 -23.15 -3.22
CA GLY A 87 -18.30 -23.83 -4.35
C GLY A 87 -17.71 -25.19 -4.76
N LYS A 88 -16.66 -25.69 -4.09
CA LYS A 88 -16.12 -27.04 -4.35
C LYS A 88 -16.65 -28.02 -3.30
N PRO A 89 -17.56 -28.95 -3.64
CA PRO A 89 -17.82 -30.09 -2.76
C PRO A 89 -16.53 -30.91 -2.62
N GLN A 90 -16.16 -31.25 -1.38
CA GLN A 90 -15.11 -32.25 -1.09
C GLN A 90 -15.54 -33.63 -1.58
#